data_AF-A0A845D502-F1
#
_entry.id   AF-A0A845D502-F1
#
_cell.length_a   1.000
_cell.length_b   1.000
_cell.length_c   1.000
_cell.angle_alpha   90.00
_cell.angle_beta   90.00
_cell.angle_gamma   90.00
#
_symmetry.space_group_name_H-M   'P 1'
#
loop_
_entity.id
_entity.type
_entity.pdbx_description
1 polymer ?
#
loop_
_entity_poly.entity_id
_entity_poly.type
_entity_poly.pdbx_seq_one_letter_code
_entity_poly.pdbx_strand_id
1 'polypeptide(L)'
;MKRYCLLLAFAFVITACVAIPTKNQPEAYTQSAVRDAIRRYERDGKDAVLAYYSHPQRFDGQWYVFILDSEGYTIASPYNFTIGFGPSDRYDATGYYYGDDLVSATEEGKWISYVFFNPETDKEERKHTWIVRHDGLYFGSGFYRGQE
;
A
#
# COMPACT_ATOMS: atom_id res chain seq x y z
N MET A 1 52.65 -32.49 20.01
CA MET A 1 52.84 -31.03 19.94
C MET A 1 51.62 -30.41 19.28
N LYS A 2 50.87 -29.61 20.03
CA LYS A 2 49.57 -29.01 19.65
C LYS A 2 49.78 -27.74 18.82
N ARG A 3 49.03 -27.58 17.72
CA ARG A 3 48.75 -26.27 17.11
C ARG A 3 47.33 -26.28 16.55
N TYR A 4 46.36 -25.91 17.38
CA TYR A 4 45.02 -25.52 16.92
C TYR A 4 45.11 -24.05 16.49
N CYS A 5 44.92 -23.80 15.19
CA CYS A 5 44.78 -22.44 14.65
C CYS A 5 43.30 -22.06 14.82
N LEU A 6 42.98 -21.27 15.84
CA LEU A 6 41.66 -20.65 15.98
C LEU A 6 41.60 -19.48 14.97
N LEU A 7 40.87 -19.66 13.87
CA LEU A 7 40.49 -18.56 13.00
C LEU A 7 39.16 -18.00 13.52
N LEU A 8 39.24 -16.84 14.19
CA LEU A 8 38.08 -16.01 14.54
C LEU A 8 37.55 -15.36 13.26
N ALA A 9 36.42 -15.87 12.76
CA ALA A 9 35.67 -15.21 11.68
C ALA A 9 34.85 -14.05 12.29
N PHE A 10 35.27 -12.82 12.01
CA PHE A 10 34.49 -11.62 12.32
C PHE A 10 33.33 -11.52 11.32
N ALA A 11 32.12 -11.85 11.74
CA ALA A 11 30.92 -11.63 10.94
C ALA A 11 30.61 -10.13 10.90
N PHE A 12 30.87 -9.49 9.76
CA PHE A 12 30.51 -8.10 9.51
C PHE A 12 29.00 -8.03 9.23
N VAL A 13 28.22 -7.66 10.24
CA VAL A 13 26.79 -7.35 10.03
C VAL A 13 26.72 -6.01 9.30
N ILE A 14 26.64 -6.05 7.97
CA ILE A 14 26.35 -4.86 7.17
C ILE A 14 24.88 -4.53 7.38
N THR A 15 24.59 -3.64 8.32
CA THR A 15 23.26 -3.02 8.42
C THR A 15 23.13 -2.07 7.23
N ALA A 16 22.54 -2.54 6.15
CA ALA A 16 22.18 -1.69 5.02
C ALA A 16 21.10 -0.69 5.48
N CYS A 17 21.47 0.58 5.59
CA CYS A 17 20.52 1.66 5.81
C CYS A 17 19.72 1.82 4.50
N VAL A 18 18.53 1.21 4.42
CA VAL A 18 17.63 1.41 3.28
C VAL A 18 17.18 2.87 3.29
N ALA A 19 17.53 3.62 2.25
CA ALA A 19 17.09 5.00 2.11
C ALA A 19 15.56 5.08 2.06
N ILE A 20 14.96 5.99 2.82
CA ILE A 20 13.51 6.24 2.78
C ILE A 20 13.19 6.89 1.42
N PRO A 21 12.31 6.29 0.60
CA PRO A 21 11.93 6.89 -0.68
C PRO A 21 11.34 8.28 -0.50
N THR A 22 11.55 9.16 -1.48
CA THR A 22 10.93 10.49 -1.50
C THR A 22 9.75 10.52 -2.48
N LYS A 23 8.90 11.54 -2.40
CA LYS A 23 7.76 11.73 -3.32
C LYS A 23 8.16 11.83 -4.80
N ASN A 24 9.42 12.18 -5.10
CA ASN A 24 9.97 12.18 -6.46
C ASN A 24 10.24 10.76 -7.00
N GLN A 25 10.07 9.72 -6.18
CA GLN A 25 10.14 8.31 -6.53
C GLN A 25 8.78 7.65 -6.27
N PRO A 26 7.74 7.99 -7.05
CA PRO A 26 6.35 7.74 -6.69
C PRO A 26 6.04 6.27 -6.44
N GLU A 27 6.62 5.36 -7.21
CA GLU A 27 6.44 3.91 -7.05
C GLU A 27 7.02 3.42 -5.71
N ALA A 28 8.28 3.75 -5.43
CA ALA A 28 8.95 3.38 -4.19
C ALA A 28 8.30 4.04 -2.96
N TYR A 29 7.83 5.28 -3.10
CA TYR A 29 7.08 5.99 -2.06
C TYR A 29 5.76 5.28 -1.73
N THR A 30 5.02 4.90 -2.76
CA THR A 30 3.75 4.15 -2.63
C THR A 30 3.97 2.82 -1.91
N GLN A 31 4.98 2.06 -2.32
CA GLN A 31 5.33 0.79 -1.67
C GLN A 31 5.74 1.01 -0.21
N SER A 32 6.43 2.12 0.11
CA SER A 32 6.75 2.47 1.49
C SER A 32 5.49 2.78 2.30
N ALA A 33 4.55 3.56 1.76
CA ALA A 33 3.30 3.89 2.46
C ALA A 33 2.49 2.62 2.82
N VAL A 34 2.38 1.66 1.89
CA VAL A 34 1.71 0.38 2.15
C VAL A 34 2.46 -0.44 3.20
N ARG A 35 3.79 -0.54 3.09
CA ARG A 35 4.62 -1.25 4.07
C ARG A 35 4.52 -0.62 5.46
N ASP A 36 4.48 0.69 5.56
CA ASP A 36 4.34 1.39 6.84
C ASP A 36 2.94 1.20 7.45
N ALA A 37 1.90 1.07 6.62
CA ALA A 37 0.57 0.68 7.07
C ALA A 37 0.54 -0.73 7.67
N ILE A 38 1.19 -1.69 7.00
CA ILE A 38 1.32 -3.08 7.49
C ILE A 38 2.12 -3.11 8.80
N ARG A 39 3.26 -2.42 8.89
CA ARG A 39 4.03 -2.32 10.14
C ARG A 39 3.21 -1.71 11.28
N ARG A 40 2.37 -0.72 10.96
CA ARG A 40 1.46 -0.14 11.95
C ARG A 40 0.42 -1.17 12.39
N TYR A 41 -0.07 -1.99 11.48
CA TYR A 41 -1.01 -3.07 11.78
C TYR A 41 -0.38 -4.09 12.72
N GLU A 42 0.82 -4.55 12.41
CA GLU A 42 1.57 -5.49 13.25
C GLU A 42 1.87 -4.93 14.65
N ARG A 43 2.12 -3.62 14.76
CA ARG A 43 2.45 -2.96 16.03
C ARG A 43 1.23 -2.61 16.88
N ASP A 44 0.21 -2.03 16.26
CA ASP A 44 -0.92 -1.39 16.95
C ASP A 44 -2.20 -2.24 16.92
N GLY A 45 -2.26 -3.25 16.05
CA GLY A 45 -3.43 -4.10 15.83
C GLY A 45 -4.45 -3.52 14.84
N LYS A 46 -5.41 -4.37 14.47
CA LYS A 46 -6.43 -4.08 13.44
C LYS A 46 -7.23 -2.81 13.72
N ASP A 47 -7.91 -2.74 14.87
CA ASP A 47 -8.85 -1.66 15.16
C ASP A 47 -8.16 -0.29 15.18
N ALA A 48 -6.94 -0.21 15.73
CA ALA A 48 -6.16 1.01 15.76
C ALA A 48 -5.78 1.48 14.34
N VAL A 49 -5.42 0.56 13.45
CA VAL A 49 -5.07 0.89 12.06
C VAL A 49 -6.28 1.30 11.24
N LEU A 50 -7.41 0.61 11.39
CA LEU A 50 -8.65 1.00 10.71
C LEU A 50 -9.08 2.40 11.15
N ALA A 51 -9.10 2.68 12.45
CA ALA A 51 -9.39 4.02 12.97
C ALA A 51 -8.38 5.06 12.48
N TYR A 52 -7.09 4.70 12.43
CA TYR A 52 -6.05 5.60 11.95
C TYR A 52 -6.26 5.98 10.50
N TYR A 53 -6.54 5.04 9.58
CA TYR A 53 -6.66 5.32 8.14
C TYR A 53 -8.06 5.77 7.68
N SER A 54 -9.09 5.59 8.51
CA SER A 54 -10.42 6.17 8.26
C SER A 54 -10.52 7.67 8.57
N HIS A 55 -9.49 8.28 9.18
CA HIS A 55 -9.52 9.70 9.49
C HIS A 55 -9.32 10.54 8.21
N PRO A 56 -10.14 11.58 7.94
CA PRO A 56 -10.18 12.26 6.64
C PRO A 56 -8.88 12.97 6.27
N GLN A 57 -8.04 13.32 7.25
CA GLN A 57 -6.74 13.96 7.03
C GLN A 57 -5.58 12.96 6.77
N ARG A 58 -5.88 11.69 6.50
CA ARG A 58 -4.87 10.63 6.38
C ARG A 58 -4.43 10.42 4.96
N PHE A 59 -3.88 11.48 4.42
CA PHE A 59 -3.23 11.54 3.14
C PHE A 59 -1.90 12.28 3.29
N ASP A 60 -1.03 12.09 2.33
CA ASP A 60 0.20 12.83 2.19
C ASP A 60 0.37 13.26 0.72
N GLY A 61 -0.09 14.48 0.41
CA GLY A 61 -0.39 14.86 -0.98
C GLY A 61 -1.45 13.93 -1.56
N GLN A 62 -1.20 13.40 -2.75
CA GLN A 62 -2.04 12.38 -3.41
C GLN A 62 -1.99 10.97 -2.80
N TRP A 63 -1.02 10.65 -1.94
CA TRP A 63 -0.89 9.30 -1.38
C TRP A 63 -1.84 9.12 -0.20
N TYR A 64 -2.61 8.05 -0.22
CA TYR A 64 -3.46 7.63 0.89
C TYR A 64 -3.56 6.11 0.91
N VAL A 65 -3.65 5.58 2.12
CA VAL A 65 -3.85 4.14 2.32
C VAL A 65 -5.35 3.86 2.42
N PHE A 66 -5.78 2.82 1.72
CA PHE A 66 -7.08 2.19 1.90
C PHE A 66 -6.88 0.72 2.28
N ILE A 67 -7.83 0.17 3.04
CA ILE A 67 -7.77 -1.20 3.53
C ILE A 67 -9.04 -1.92 3.13
N LEU A 68 -8.88 -3.10 2.54
CA LEU A 68 -9.97 -4.02 2.23
C LEU A 68 -9.97 -5.19 3.21
N ASP A 69 -11.15 -5.73 3.50
CA ASP A 69 -11.27 -7.01 4.19
C ASP A 69 -10.95 -8.21 3.28
N SER A 70 -11.09 -9.42 3.81
CA SER A 70 -10.80 -10.67 3.09
C SER A 70 -11.70 -10.93 1.88
N GLU A 71 -12.85 -10.26 1.80
CA GLU A 71 -13.80 -10.35 0.70
C GLU A 71 -13.64 -9.19 -0.30
N GLY A 72 -12.74 -8.24 -0.03
CA GLY A 72 -12.44 -7.11 -0.90
C GLY A 72 -13.30 -5.87 -0.65
N TYR A 73 -14.05 -5.81 0.45
CA TYR A 73 -14.81 -4.62 0.82
C TYR A 73 -13.91 -3.58 1.47
N THR A 74 -14.03 -2.31 1.07
CA THR A 74 -13.29 -1.23 1.74
C THR A 74 -13.78 -1.07 3.19
N ILE A 75 -12.87 -1.24 4.15
CA ILE A 75 -13.14 -1.10 5.59
C ILE A 75 -12.39 0.07 6.23
N ALA A 76 -11.40 0.66 5.56
CA ALA A 76 -10.79 1.92 5.95
C ALA A 76 -10.29 2.70 4.73
N SER A 77 -10.51 4.01 4.74
CA SER A 77 -10.08 4.96 3.71
C SER A 77 -10.33 6.38 4.24
N PRO A 78 -9.50 7.38 3.94
CA PRO A 78 -9.84 8.77 4.22
C PRO A 78 -11.02 9.28 3.38
N TYR A 79 -11.35 8.57 2.29
CA TYR A 79 -12.51 8.85 1.44
C TYR A 79 -13.70 7.99 1.85
N ASN A 80 -14.61 8.57 2.65
CA ASN A 80 -15.77 7.85 3.18
C ASN A 80 -16.70 7.29 2.11
N PHE A 81 -16.75 7.88 0.91
CA PHE A 81 -17.63 7.40 -0.16
C PHE A 81 -17.24 6.02 -0.72
N THR A 82 -16.02 5.54 -0.45
CA THR A 82 -15.56 4.21 -0.88
C THR A 82 -15.79 3.12 0.15
N ILE A 83 -16.17 3.47 1.39
CA ILE A 83 -16.42 2.52 2.46
C ILE A 83 -17.58 1.61 2.07
N GLY A 84 -17.39 0.30 2.20
CA GLY A 84 -18.36 -0.71 1.80
C GLY A 84 -18.37 -1.05 0.31
N PHE A 85 -17.51 -0.45 -0.53
CA PHE A 85 -17.37 -0.90 -1.93
C PHE A 85 -16.73 -2.28 -1.97
N GLY A 86 -17.47 -3.26 -2.49
CA GLY A 86 -16.98 -4.61 -2.76
C GLY A 86 -16.33 -4.72 -4.15
N PRO A 87 -15.85 -5.91 -4.52
CA PRO A 87 -15.26 -6.14 -5.84
C PRO A 87 -16.18 -5.75 -6.99
N SER A 88 -17.47 -6.10 -6.93
CA SER A 88 -18.47 -5.83 -7.97
C SER A 88 -18.78 -4.35 -8.18
N ASP A 89 -18.41 -3.47 -7.25
CA ASP A 89 -18.65 -2.02 -7.36
C ASP A 89 -17.52 -1.28 -8.09
N ARG A 90 -16.45 -2.01 -8.47
CA ARG A 90 -15.19 -1.44 -8.95
C ARG A 90 -15.08 -1.47 -10.47
N TYR A 91 -15.79 -0.53 -11.07
CA TYR A 91 -15.62 -0.12 -12.45
C TYR A 91 -15.06 1.29 -12.49
N ASP A 92 -14.08 1.54 -13.35
CA ASP A 92 -13.63 2.90 -13.60
C ASP A 92 -14.44 3.58 -14.72
N ALA A 93 -14.18 4.87 -14.94
CA ALA A 93 -14.87 5.68 -15.95
C ALA A 93 -14.68 5.20 -17.40
N THR A 94 -13.72 4.30 -17.64
CA THR A 94 -13.50 3.67 -18.95
C THR A 94 -14.26 2.36 -19.12
N GLY A 95 -14.94 1.89 -18.06
CA GLY A 95 -15.62 0.60 -18.01
C GLY A 95 -14.69 -0.56 -17.62
N TYR A 96 -13.46 -0.29 -17.20
CA TYR A 96 -12.54 -1.33 -16.74
C TYR A 96 -12.95 -1.82 -15.34
N TYR A 97 -13.27 -3.11 -15.26
CA TYR A 97 -13.51 -3.82 -14.02
C TYR A 97 -12.18 -4.18 -13.35
N TYR A 98 -11.90 -3.57 -12.19
CA TYR A 98 -10.63 -3.75 -11.48
C TYR A 98 -10.79 -4.42 -10.09
N GLY A 99 -12.00 -4.86 -9.75
CA GLY A 99 -12.29 -5.51 -8.46
C GLY A 99 -11.49 -6.80 -8.24
N ASP A 100 -11.55 -7.72 -9.19
CA ASP A 100 -10.81 -9.00 -9.13
C ASP A 100 -9.29 -8.76 -9.11
N ASP A 101 -8.84 -7.72 -9.82
CA ASP A 101 -7.43 -7.38 -9.85
C ASP A 101 -6.90 -6.99 -8.46
N LEU A 102 -7.68 -6.25 -7.65
CA LEU A 102 -7.31 -5.89 -6.29
C LEU A 102 -7.21 -7.11 -5.38
N VAL A 103 -8.23 -7.97 -5.38
CA VAL A 103 -8.29 -9.13 -4.47
C VAL A 103 -7.38 -10.28 -4.88
N SER A 104 -6.87 -10.28 -6.13
CA SER A 104 -5.83 -11.21 -6.59
C SER A 104 -4.42 -10.88 -6.07
N ALA A 105 -4.24 -9.77 -5.35
CA ALA A 105 -2.96 -9.41 -4.76
C ALA A 105 -2.52 -10.44 -3.69
N THR A 106 -1.21 -10.70 -3.65
CA THR A 106 -0.58 -11.61 -2.70
C THR A 106 0.28 -10.85 -1.69
N GLU A 107 1.03 -11.56 -0.84
CA GLU A 107 1.97 -10.96 0.11
C GLU A 107 3.16 -10.28 -0.60
N GLU A 108 3.50 -10.72 -1.82
CA GLU A 108 4.50 -10.06 -2.68
C GLU A 108 4.03 -8.71 -3.23
N GLY A 109 2.71 -8.49 -3.20
CA GLY A 109 2.05 -7.31 -3.71
C GLY A 109 1.86 -7.29 -5.23
N LYS A 110 0.97 -6.39 -5.69
CA LYS A 110 0.59 -6.25 -7.09
C LYS A 110 0.42 -4.77 -7.46
N TRP A 111 0.90 -4.40 -8.64
CA TRP A 111 0.58 -3.11 -9.26
C TRP A 111 -0.67 -3.24 -10.12
N ILE A 112 -1.61 -2.30 -9.97
CA ILE A 112 -2.85 -2.23 -10.73
C ILE A 112 -3.08 -0.77 -11.10
N SER A 113 -3.52 -0.51 -12.33
CA SER A 113 -3.78 0.85 -12.80
C SER A 113 -5.20 1.00 -13.31
N TYR A 114 -5.96 1.93 -12.75
CA TYR A 114 -7.35 2.20 -13.09
C TYR A 114 -7.62 3.71 -13.02
N VAL A 115 -8.68 4.19 -13.65
CA VAL A 115 -9.10 5.58 -13.53
C VAL A 115 -9.82 5.78 -12.20
N PHE A 116 -9.43 6.82 -11.46
CA PHE A 116 -10.05 7.15 -10.19
C PHE A 116 -10.00 8.67 -9.94
N PHE A 117 -10.83 9.14 -9.02
CA PHE A 117 -10.80 10.53 -8.55
C PHE A 117 -9.42 10.88 -7.99
N ASN A 118 -8.73 11.87 -8.57
CA ASN A 118 -7.50 12.46 -8.04
C ASN A 118 -7.85 13.63 -7.11
N PRO A 119 -7.53 13.55 -5.80
CA PRO A 119 -7.86 14.61 -4.85
C PRO A 119 -7.05 15.90 -5.03
N GLU A 120 -5.93 15.87 -5.74
CA GLU A 120 -5.13 17.09 -5.99
C GLU A 120 -5.70 17.92 -7.15
N THR A 121 -6.37 17.27 -8.11
CA THR A 121 -6.86 17.94 -9.34
C THR A 121 -8.38 17.97 -9.46
N ASP A 122 -9.10 17.25 -8.60
CA ASP A 122 -10.56 17.12 -8.61
C ASP A 122 -11.08 16.50 -9.93
N LYS A 123 -10.26 15.67 -10.57
CA LYS A 123 -10.54 15.03 -11.87
C LYS A 123 -10.35 13.53 -11.81
N GLU A 124 -10.98 12.84 -12.73
CA GLU A 124 -10.70 11.42 -12.99
C GLU A 124 -9.38 11.27 -13.74
N GLU A 125 -8.43 10.58 -13.12
CA GLU A 125 -7.09 10.38 -13.66
C GLU A 125 -6.61 8.95 -13.42
N ARG A 126 -5.60 8.53 -14.19
CA ARG A 126 -5.03 7.20 -14.04
C ARG A 126 -4.26 7.12 -12.72
N LYS A 127 -4.77 6.30 -11.81
CA LYS A 127 -4.12 5.94 -10.55
C LYS A 127 -3.32 4.66 -10.73
N HIS A 128 -2.07 4.66 -10.30
CA HIS A 128 -1.21 3.48 -10.17
C HIS A 128 -1.18 3.06 -8.70
N THR A 129 -1.82 1.94 -8.41
CA THR A 129 -2.01 1.41 -7.05
C THR A 129 -1.08 0.23 -6.81
N TRP A 130 -0.34 0.27 -5.71
CA TRP A 130 0.31 -0.89 -5.11
C TRP A 130 -0.59 -1.44 -4.02
N ILE A 131 -0.88 -2.74 -4.07
CA ILE A 131 -1.71 -3.42 -3.08
C ILE A 131 -1.01 -4.70 -2.60
N VAL A 132 -1.07 -4.96 -1.29
CA VAL A 132 -0.45 -6.12 -0.64
C VAL A 132 -1.49 -6.80 0.24
N ARG A 133 -1.60 -8.13 0.11
CA ARG A 133 -2.39 -8.94 1.04
C ARG A 133 -1.56 -9.28 2.27
N HIS A 134 -2.10 -9.08 3.46
CA HIS A 134 -1.45 -9.40 4.73
C HIS A 134 -2.50 -9.71 5.79
N ASP A 135 -2.36 -10.87 6.44
CA ASP A 135 -3.28 -11.35 7.50
C ASP A 135 -4.77 -11.30 7.10
N GLY A 136 -5.04 -11.72 5.85
CA GLY A 136 -6.40 -11.72 5.29
C GLY A 136 -6.97 -10.35 4.93
N LEU A 137 -6.24 -9.26 5.16
CA LEU A 137 -6.59 -7.91 4.73
C LEU A 137 -5.79 -7.52 3.48
N TYR A 138 -6.27 -6.51 2.76
CA TYR A 138 -5.52 -5.92 1.65
C TYR A 138 -5.20 -4.46 1.95
N PHE A 139 -3.93 -4.10 1.90
CA PHE A 139 -3.43 -2.74 2.14
C PHE A 139 -3.02 -2.14 0.81
N GLY A 140 -3.64 -1.03 0.43
CA GLY A 140 -3.38 -0.38 -0.85
C GLY A 140 -3.08 1.10 -0.72
N SER A 141 -2.21 1.61 -1.58
CA SER A 141 -1.98 3.04 -1.80
C SER A 141 -1.64 3.26 -3.27
N GLY A 142 -1.75 4.49 -3.75
CA GLY A 142 -1.36 4.78 -5.12
C GLY A 142 -0.97 6.23 -5.34
N PHE A 143 -0.54 6.49 -6.57
CA PHE A 143 -0.21 7.81 -7.10
C PHE A 143 -0.87 7.98 -8.46
N TYR A 144 -1.00 9.22 -8.90
CA TYR A 144 -1.57 9.63 -10.17
C TYR A 144 -0.44 10.22 -11.00
N ARG A 145 -0.30 9.72 -12.23
CA ARG A 145 0.44 10.46 -13.26
C ARG A 145 -0.62 11.30 -13.96
N GLY A 146 -0.43 12.61 -14.03
CA GLY A 146 -1.24 13.46 -14.90
C GLY A 146 -1.24 12.90 -16.33
N GLN A 147 -2.19 13.31 -17.16
CA GLN A 147 -2.21 12.88 -18.56
C GLN A 147 -0.87 13.25 -19.23
N GLU A 148 -0.07 12.25 -19.60
CA GLU A 148 1.06 12.41 -20.53
C GLU A 148 0.54 12.71 -21.94
#